data_AF-A0A1I0A8M3-F1
#
_entry.id   AF-A0A1I0A8M3-F1
#
_cell.length_a   1.000
_cell.length_b   1.000
_cell.length_c   1.000
_cell.angle_alpha   90.00
_cell.angle_beta   90.00
_cell.angle_gamma   90.00
#
_symmetry.space_group_name_H-M   'P 1'
#
loop_
_entity.id
_entity.type
_entity.pdbx_description
1 polymer ?
#
loop_
_entity_poly.entity_id
_entity_poly.type
_entity_poly.pdbx_seq_one_letter_code
_entity_poly.pdbx_strand_id
1 'polypeptide(L)'
;MSNRLPISNAIELKLSCQTIARDKLANFKPPFRIGTIQNDSIELQSVEMNGEINQLKPVSAFYGENITVDKLVNILSALSSHTTHSNSVNNSIYLLKMEHILGLDIYILNTDLTSRVEELFKSYQIDFVNIHHIIPSLAKPGLIVMDMDSTTIEIECIDEIAKLHGVGAAVSEVTEQAMRGELDFTESLRARVAKLAGADESVLLKVRDTLPIMPGLDLMLQAFYEKGWQVAIASGGFTYFADYLKDKFKLFRVYANQLELRDGQLTGRVNGQIVDAEYKSHVLVNMAHELGLELSQTIAIGDGANDLPMIKKAGLGVAFHAKPSVQAQSKIKINYNDLRSLFVILAISGN
;
A
#
# COMPACT_ATOMS: atom_id res chain seq x y z
N MET A 1 -12.84 60.10 21.45
CA MET A 1 -11.45 59.61 21.40
C MET A 1 -11.49 58.09 21.46
N SER A 2 -11.41 57.43 20.30
CA SER A 2 -11.51 55.97 20.19
C SER A 2 -10.13 55.34 20.33
N ASN A 3 -9.90 54.59 21.40
CA ASN A 3 -8.74 53.70 21.51
C ASN A 3 -8.95 52.50 20.60
N ARG A 4 -8.33 52.51 19.41
CA ARG A 4 -8.09 51.30 18.63
C ARG A 4 -6.89 50.58 19.25
N LEU A 5 -7.12 49.35 19.68
CA LEU A 5 -6.06 48.38 19.96
C LEU A 5 -5.18 48.22 18.70
N PRO A 6 -3.85 48.17 18.82
CA PRO A 6 -2.98 47.98 17.67
C PRO A 6 -3.18 46.58 17.09
N ILE A 7 -3.23 46.56 15.76
CA ILE A 7 -3.38 45.40 14.89
C ILE A 7 -2.19 44.45 15.11
N SER A 8 -2.52 43.18 15.36
CA SER A 8 -1.74 41.95 15.13
C SER A 8 -0.31 42.17 14.62
N ASN A 9 0.68 41.86 15.47
CA ASN A 9 2.05 41.62 15.04
C ASN A 9 2.08 40.46 14.03
N ALA A 10 2.16 40.76 12.74
CA ALA A 10 2.63 39.79 11.76
C ALA A 10 4.09 39.49 12.09
N ILE A 11 4.38 38.25 12.51
CA ILE A 11 5.73 37.80 12.76
C ILE A 11 6.37 37.62 11.38
N GLU A 12 7.37 38.45 11.06
CA GLU A 12 8.16 38.32 9.84
C GLU A 12 8.91 36.98 9.87
N LEU A 13 8.49 36.01 9.06
CA LEU A 13 9.33 34.84 8.75
C LEU A 13 10.64 35.35 8.15
N LYS A 14 11.77 35.12 8.82
CA LYS A 14 13.08 35.25 8.19
C LYS A 14 13.27 34.11 7.20
N LEU A 15 12.79 34.32 5.99
CA LEU A 15 13.08 33.48 4.84
C LEU A 15 14.47 33.88 4.33
N SER A 16 15.49 33.06 4.57
CA SER A 16 16.74 33.22 3.83
C SER A 16 16.61 32.51 2.48
N CYS A 17 16.50 33.29 1.42
CA CYS A 17 16.47 32.79 0.06
C CYS A 17 17.88 32.37 -0.37
N GLN A 18 18.02 31.15 -0.89
CA GLN A 18 19.23 30.63 -1.50
C GLN A 18 18.89 30.02 -2.85
N THR A 19 19.61 30.44 -3.89
CA THR A 19 19.59 29.76 -5.18
C THR A 19 20.65 28.67 -5.17
N ILE A 20 20.22 27.42 -5.28
CA ILE A 20 21.13 26.27 -5.39
C ILE A 20 21.12 25.70 -6.80
N ALA A 21 22.25 25.11 -7.20
CA ALA A 21 22.31 24.29 -8.41
C ALA A 21 21.41 23.05 -8.23
N ARG A 22 20.77 22.60 -9.32
CA ARG A 22 19.82 21.47 -9.29
C ARG A 22 20.41 20.22 -8.66
N ASP A 23 21.63 19.88 -9.02
CA ASP A 23 22.39 18.72 -8.54
C ASP A 23 22.67 18.74 -7.03
N LYS A 24 22.56 19.91 -6.39
CA LYS A 24 22.77 20.07 -4.94
C LYS A 24 21.53 19.86 -4.10
N LEU A 25 20.34 19.68 -4.69
CA LEU A 25 19.09 19.56 -3.95
C LEU A 25 19.10 18.40 -2.94
N ALA A 26 19.70 17.26 -3.30
CA ALA A 26 19.81 16.10 -2.41
C ALA A 26 20.59 16.40 -1.10
N ASN A 27 21.45 17.43 -1.10
CA ASN A 27 22.25 17.80 0.07
C ASN A 27 21.56 18.88 0.93
N PHE A 28 20.42 19.42 0.47
CA PHE A 28 19.71 20.48 1.18
C PHE A 28 18.74 19.89 2.20
N LYS A 29 18.83 20.35 3.46
CA LYS A 29 18.04 19.78 4.56
C LYS A 29 16.65 20.44 4.64
N PRO A 30 15.56 19.67 4.60
CA PRO A 30 14.22 20.13 4.97
C PRO A 30 14.14 20.63 6.43
N PRO A 31 13.13 21.46 6.79
CA PRO A 31 12.07 21.96 5.93
C PRO A 31 12.51 23.15 5.07
N PHE A 32 12.03 23.21 3.82
CA PHE A 32 12.24 24.35 2.94
C PHE A 32 11.05 24.62 2.03
N ARG A 33 10.84 25.89 1.73
CA ARG A 33 9.88 26.33 0.71
C ARG A 33 10.51 26.17 -0.67
N ILE A 34 9.71 25.69 -1.61
CA ILE A 34 10.07 25.62 -3.02
C ILE A 34 9.68 26.95 -3.65
N GLY A 35 10.68 27.71 -4.11
CA GLY A 35 10.51 28.95 -4.85
C GLY A 35 10.50 28.73 -6.37
N THR A 36 11.04 29.69 -7.11
CA THR A 36 11.15 29.61 -8.57
C THR A 36 12.15 28.54 -8.99
N ILE A 37 11.76 27.70 -9.95
CA ILE A 37 12.69 26.74 -10.57
C ILE A 37 12.99 27.23 -12.00
N GLN A 38 14.26 27.50 -12.26
CA GLN A 38 14.81 27.86 -13.57
C GLN A 38 15.73 26.74 -14.07
N ASN A 39 16.05 26.72 -15.37
CA ASN A 39 16.67 25.58 -16.05
C ASN A 39 17.79 24.86 -15.26
N ASP A 40 18.71 25.59 -14.63
CA ASP A 40 19.84 25.00 -13.87
C ASP A 40 19.83 25.30 -12.36
N SER A 41 18.81 26.00 -11.86
CA SER A 41 18.81 26.47 -10.47
C SER A 41 17.44 26.46 -9.81
N ILE A 42 17.43 26.15 -8.53
CA ILE A 42 16.24 26.09 -7.69
C ILE A 42 16.37 27.16 -6.61
N GLU A 43 15.39 28.05 -6.54
CA GLU A 43 15.25 28.97 -5.43
C GLU A 43 14.63 28.22 -4.25
N LEU A 44 15.40 28.08 -3.16
CA LEU A 44 14.92 27.52 -1.91
C LEU A 44 14.88 28.62 -0.86
N GLN A 45 13.81 28.66 -0.08
CA GLN A 45 13.77 29.50 1.11
C GLN A 45 13.82 28.57 2.32
N SER A 46 14.97 28.50 2.98
CA SER A 46 15.06 27.80 4.25
C SER A 46 14.24 28.55 5.28
N VAL A 47 13.52 27.79 6.09
CA VAL A 47 12.60 28.34 7.07
C VAL A 47 13.24 28.17 8.45
N GLU A 48 13.64 29.28 9.09
CA GLU A 48 14.04 29.24 10.49
C GLU A 48 12.82 28.95 11.37
N MET A 49 12.96 28.05 12.35
CA MET A 49 11.88 27.60 13.22
C MET A 49 11.38 28.69 14.19
N ASN A 50 10.64 29.67 13.68
CA ASN A 50 9.91 30.64 14.49
C ASN A 50 8.40 30.42 14.29
N GLY A 51 7.70 30.00 15.36
CA GLY A 51 6.24 30.11 15.58
C GLY A 51 5.26 29.52 14.55
N GLU A 52 5.34 29.91 13.29
CA GLU A 52 4.41 29.59 12.20
C GLU A 52 4.66 28.22 11.57
N ILE A 53 5.90 27.68 11.56
CA ILE A 53 6.18 26.31 11.05
C ILE A 53 5.44 25.25 11.86
N ASN A 54 5.21 25.46 13.16
CA ASN A 54 4.42 24.52 13.98
C ASN A 54 2.98 24.34 13.45
N GLN A 55 2.54 25.17 12.50
CA GLN A 55 1.25 25.04 11.81
C GLN A 55 1.32 24.25 10.50
N LEU A 56 2.51 24.01 9.92
CA LEU A 56 2.67 23.24 8.68
C LEU A 56 2.47 21.75 8.98
N LYS A 57 1.32 21.23 8.55
CA LYS A 57 0.97 19.81 8.71
C LYS A 57 1.34 19.01 7.47
N PRO A 58 1.85 17.78 7.62
CA PRO A 58 1.95 16.84 6.52
C PRO A 58 0.58 16.60 5.88
N VAL A 59 0.51 16.70 4.55
CA VAL A 59 -0.72 16.48 3.76
C VAL A 59 -0.56 15.29 2.84
N SER A 60 0.57 15.22 2.12
CA SER A 60 0.86 14.14 1.18
C SER A 60 2.32 13.71 1.27
N ALA A 61 2.62 12.55 0.73
CA ALA A 61 3.98 12.08 0.49
C ALA A 61 4.06 11.31 -0.81
N PHE A 62 5.23 11.34 -1.44
CA PHE A 62 5.59 10.41 -2.51
C PHE A 62 6.83 9.64 -2.14
N TYR A 63 6.92 8.41 -2.63
CA TYR A 63 7.97 7.49 -2.27
C TYR A 63 8.26 6.47 -3.37
N GLY A 64 9.48 5.96 -3.36
CA GLY A 64 9.89 4.90 -4.26
C GLY A 64 11.38 4.67 -4.27
N GLU A 65 11.82 3.70 -5.07
CA GLU A 65 13.24 3.45 -5.27
C GLU A 65 13.84 4.40 -6.30
N ASN A 66 15.09 4.79 -6.07
CA ASN A 66 15.91 5.52 -7.04
C ASN A 66 15.24 6.81 -7.55
N ILE A 67 14.70 7.62 -6.63
CA ILE A 67 14.19 8.96 -6.95
C ILE A 67 15.40 9.86 -7.17
N THR A 68 15.88 9.92 -8.42
CA THR A 68 17.01 10.76 -8.80
C THR A 68 16.70 12.24 -8.55
N VAL A 69 17.76 13.04 -8.42
CA VAL A 69 17.65 14.50 -8.28
C VAL A 69 16.82 15.09 -9.41
N ASP A 70 17.01 14.65 -10.65
CA ASP A 70 16.22 15.16 -11.79
C ASP A 70 14.73 14.87 -11.67
N LYS A 71 14.36 13.64 -11.28
CA LYS A 71 12.95 13.27 -11.05
C LYS A 71 12.36 14.16 -9.96
N LEU A 72 13.07 14.30 -8.83
CA LEU A 72 12.67 15.15 -7.71
C LEU A 72 12.45 16.60 -8.17
N VAL A 73 13.40 17.20 -8.87
CA VAL A 73 13.28 18.59 -9.35
C VAL A 73 12.08 18.75 -10.29
N ASN A 74 11.84 17.81 -11.19
CA ASN A 74 10.70 17.86 -12.11
C ASN A 74 9.36 17.78 -11.37
N ILE A 75 9.25 16.91 -10.35
CA ILE A 75 8.08 16.79 -9.48
C ILE A 75 7.84 18.12 -8.74
N LEU A 76 8.89 18.65 -8.09
CA LEU A 76 8.80 19.90 -7.34
C LEU A 76 8.45 21.10 -8.24
N SER A 77 8.92 21.11 -9.49
CA SER A 77 8.58 22.13 -10.49
C SER A 77 7.13 22.06 -10.94
N ALA A 78 6.60 20.85 -11.14
CA ALA A 78 5.21 20.65 -11.49
C ALA A 78 4.29 21.13 -10.35
N LEU A 79 4.67 20.87 -9.10
CA LEU A 79 3.98 21.37 -7.90
C LEU A 79 4.00 22.91 -7.83
N SER A 80 5.16 23.56 -7.97
CA SER A 80 5.28 25.02 -7.80
C SER A 80 4.61 25.83 -8.91
N SER A 81 4.44 25.26 -10.11
CA SER A 81 3.75 25.94 -11.23
C SER A 81 2.28 26.28 -10.96
N HIS A 82 1.68 25.73 -9.90
CA HIS A 82 0.29 25.97 -9.50
C HIS A 82 0.12 27.08 -8.44
N THR A 83 1.20 27.57 -7.81
CA THR A 83 1.09 28.64 -6.82
C THR A 83 1.12 30.02 -7.51
N THR A 84 -0.06 30.62 -7.70
CA THR A 84 -0.18 32.01 -8.18
C THR A 84 0.34 32.97 -7.10
N HIS A 85 1.41 33.72 -7.40
CA HIS A 85 1.99 34.96 -6.79
C HIS A 85 1.58 35.45 -5.38
N SER A 86 1.05 34.60 -4.51
CA SER A 86 0.61 34.92 -3.16
C SER A 86 1.76 34.62 -2.20
N ASN A 87 2.34 35.66 -1.63
CA ASN A 87 3.36 35.57 -0.59
C ASN A 87 2.79 35.13 0.78
N SER A 88 1.58 34.57 0.83
CA SER A 88 1.06 34.00 2.07
C SER A 88 1.66 32.62 2.34
N VAL A 89 2.08 32.42 3.59
CA VAL A 89 2.69 31.19 4.11
C VAL A 89 1.79 29.97 3.84
N ASN A 90 0.46 30.16 3.93
CA ASN A 90 -0.55 29.12 3.76
C ASN A 90 -0.73 28.63 2.31
N ASN A 91 -0.27 29.38 1.30
CA ASN A 91 -0.37 28.97 -0.11
C ASN A 91 0.98 28.53 -0.70
N SER A 92 2.00 28.37 0.14
CA SER A 92 3.33 27.96 -0.30
C SER A 92 3.53 26.46 -0.13
N ILE A 93 4.27 25.86 -1.08
CA ILE A 93 4.61 24.44 -1.06
C ILE A 93 5.95 24.26 -0.35
N TYR A 94 5.95 23.38 0.64
CA TYR A 94 7.10 23.02 1.45
C TYR A 94 7.37 21.53 1.34
N LEU A 95 8.65 21.21 1.13
CA LEU A 95 9.15 19.88 1.46
C LEU A 95 9.47 19.89 2.95
N LEU A 96 8.69 19.13 3.71
CA LEU A 96 8.76 19.08 5.17
C LEU A 96 9.85 18.12 5.64
N LYS A 97 9.98 16.98 4.96
CA LYS A 97 10.88 15.90 5.35
C LYS A 97 11.36 15.12 4.13
N MET A 98 12.60 14.65 4.22
CA MET A 98 13.21 13.67 3.34
C MET A 98 13.72 12.53 4.20
N GLU A 99 13.30 11.32 3.90
CA GLU A 99 13.71 10.11 4.64
C GLU A 99 14.05 8.98 3.70
N HIS A 100 14.75 7.99 4.24
CA HIS A 100 15.03 6.74 3.56
C HIS A 100 14.69 5.60 4.52
N ILE A 101 13.65 4.83 4.22
CA ILE A 101 13.12 3.77 5.09
C ILE A 101 12.94 2.50 4.26
N LEU A 102 13.51 1.39 4.72
CA LEU A 102 13.48 0.09 4.05
C LEU A 102 13.93 0.15 2.56
N GLY A 103 14.87 1.02 2.20
CA GLY A 103 15.33 1.14 0.82
C GLY A 103 14.50 2.08 -0.06
N LEU A 104 13.42 2.68 0.47
CA LEU A 104 12.57 3.62 -0.25
C LEU A 104 12.89 5.06 0.15
N ASP A 105 13.06 5.92 -0.84
CA ASP A 105 13.18 7.37 -0.65
C ASP A 105 11.79 7.97 -0.44
N ILE A 106 11.65 8.85 0.56
CA ILE A 106 10.37 9.39 1.00
C ILE A 106 10.45 10.91 1.06
N TYR A 107 9.44 11.57 0.51
CA TYR A 107 9.34 13.02 0.44
C TYR A 107 7.97 13.46 0.97
N ILE A 108 7.95 14.17 2.10
CA ILE A 108 6.72 14.59 2.79
C ILE A 108 6.45 16.07 2.51
N LEU A 109 5.23 16.37 2.08
CA LEU A 109 4.78 17.69 1.62
C LEU A 109 3.62 18.22 2.46
N ASN A 110 3.47 19.55 2.50
CA ASN A 110 2.35 20.24 3.16
C ASN A 110 1.16 20.55 2.22
N THR A 111 1.14 19.98 1.01
CA THR A 111 0.15 20.27 -0.03
C THR A 111 -0.46 18.99 -0.57
N ASP A 112 -1.68 19.11 -1.10
CA ASP A 112 -2.27 18.09 -1.97
C ASP A 112 -1.49 17.99 -3.29
N LEU A 113 -1.60 16.82 -3.92
CA LEU A 113 -0.99 16.52 -5.21
C LEU A 113 -1.91 16.96 -6.36
N THR A 114 -1.33 17.45 -7.45
CA THR A 114 -2.10 17.88 -8.63
C THR A 114 -2.07 16.81 -9.72
N SER A 115 -3.03 16.81 -10.64
CA SER A 115 -3.09 15.81 -11.74
C SER A 115 -1.83 15.78 -12.59
N ARG A 116 -1.16 16.92 -12.79
CA ARG A 116 0.13 16.98 -13.51
C ARG A 116 1.24 16.20 -12.80
N VAL A 117 1.23 16.23 -11.47
CA VAL A 117 2.21 15.51 -10.65
C VAL A 117 1.89 14.01 -10.65
N GLU A 118 0.60 13.64 -10.63
CA GLU A 118 0.18 12.25 -10.77
C GLU A 118 0.61 11.64 -12.12
N GLU A 119 0.54 12.41 -13.21
CA GLU A 119 1.07 11.99 -14.52
C GLU A 119 2.59 11.74 -14.48
N LEU A 120 3.35 12.60 -13.80
CA LEU A 120 4.79 12.41 -13.61
C LEU A 120 5.08 11.16 -12.77
N PHE A 121 4.35 10.96 -11.67
CA PHE A 121 4.48 9.77 -10.83
C PHE A 121 4.22 8.49 -11.62
N LYS A 122 3.19 8.47 -12.47
CA LYS A 122 2.95 7.36 -13.39
C LYS A 122 4.12 7.13 -14.36
N SER A 123 4.66 8.20 -14.94
CA SER A 123 5.80 8.09 -15.89
C SER A 123 7.08 7.60 -15.22
N TYR A 124 7.28 7.96 -13.94
CA TYR A 124 8.47 7.63 -13.16
C TYR A 124 8.29 6.38 -12.30
N GLN A 125 7.10 5.77 -12.30
CA GLN A 125 6.73 4.63 -11.46
C GLN A 125 6.97 4.93 -9.96
N ILE A 126 6.50 6.08 -9.51
CA ILE A 126 6.57 6.54 -8.12
C ILE A 126 5.18 6.41 -7.50
N ASP A 127 5.11 5.89 -6.28
CA ASP A 127 3.86 5.85 -5.52
C ASP A 127 3.71 7.09 -4.65
N PHE A 128 2.48 7.38 -4.26
CA PHE A 128 2.16 8.50 -3.38
C PHE A 128 0.99 8.18 -2.47
N VAL A 129 0.85 8.97 -1.41
CA VAL A 129 -0.21 8.82 -0.42
C VAL A 129 -0.66 10.17 0.13
N ASN A 130 -1.97 10.31 0.35
CA ASN A 130 -2.55 11.38 1.14
C ASN A 130 -2.60 10.96 2.61
N ILE A 131 -1.89 11.68 3.46
CA ILE A 131 -1.58 11.28 4.84
C ILE A 131 -2.85 11.26 5.71
N HIS A 132 -3.83 12.11 5.42
CA HIS A 132 -5.11 12.16 6.15
C HIS A 132 -5.93 10.86 6.09
N HIS A 133 -5.61 9.93 5.19
CA HIS A 133 -6.24 8.62 5.13
C HIS A 133 -5.54 7.55 5.98
N ILE A 134 -4.38 7.87 6.55
CA ILE A 134 -3.60 6.95 7.39
C ILE A 134 -4.04 7.13 8.84
N ILE A 135 -4.84 6.17 9.30
CA ILE A 135 -5.42 6.18 10.66
C ILE A 135 -4.58 5.37 11.66
N PRO A 136 -4.14 4.13 11.34
CA PRO A 136 -3.36 3.35 12.29
C PRO A 136 -1.99 3.98 12.59
N SER A 137 -1.46 3.70 13.78
CA SER A 137 -0.16 4.21 14.26
C SER A 137 0.83 3.10 14.55
N LEU A 138 2.11 3.29 14.21
CA LEU A 138 3.19 2.36 14.57
C LEU A 138 3.60 2.43 16.05
N ALA A 139 3.09 3.40 16.82
CA ALA A 139 3.37 3.54 18.25
C ALA A 139 2.62 2.51 19.12
N LYS A 140 1.68 1.77 18.54
CA LYS A 140 0.87 0.74 19.22
C LYS A 140 0.86 -0.55 18.39
N PRO A 141 0.65 -1.71 19.02
CA PRO A 141 0.34 -2.95 18.32
C PRO A 141 -0.86 -2.78 17.38
N GLY A 142 -0.90 -3.57 16.31
CA GLY A 142 -1.98 -3.56 15.34
C GLY A 142 -2.08 -4.89 14.60
N LEU A 143 -3.05 -4.99 13.69
CA LEU A 143 -3.30 -6.19 12.89
C LEU A 143 -3.24 -5.87 11.40
N ILE A 144 -2.48 -6.65 10.64
CA ILE A 144 -2.51 -6.65 9.18
C ILE A 144 -3.19 -7.93 8.70
N VAL A 145 -4.13 -7.80 7.77
CA VAL A 145 -4.74 -8.93 7.07
C VAL A 145 -4.48 -8.80 5.57
N MET A 146 -3.85 -9.81 4.98
CA MET A 146 -3.42 -9.81 3.59
C MET A 146 -4.20 -10.86 2.78
N ASP A 147 -4.48 -10.58 1.50
CA ASP A 147 -4.69 -11.68 0.56
C ASP A 147 -3.38 -12.46 0.34
N MET A 148 -3.50 -13.70 -0.14
CA MET A 148 -2.38 -14.56 -0.47
C MET A 148 -1.99 -14.42 -1.94
N ASP A 149 -2.82 -14.93 -2.84
CA ASP A 149 -2.57 -14.93 -4.29
C ASP A 149 -2.49 -13.47 -4.79
N SER A 150 -1.55 -13.19 -5.69
CA SER A 150 -1.28 -11.86 -6.24
C SER A 150 -1.02 -10.74 -5.20
N THR A 151 -0.75 -11.08 -3.94
CA THR A 151 -0.50 -10.12 -2.84
C THR A 151 0.64 -10.55 -1.92
N THR A 152 0.52 -11.69 -1.24
CA THR A 152 1.61 -12.28 -0.43
C THR A 152 2.55 -13.13 -1.29
N ILE A 153 2.03 -13.73 -2.35
CA ILE A 153 2.76 -14.46 -3.37
C ILE A 153 2.44 -13.89 -4.76
N GLU A 154 3.33 -14.09 -5.73
CA GLU A 154 3.23 -13.46 -7.06
C GLU A 154 2.29 -14.21 -8.04
N ILE A 155 1.75 -15.36 -7.64
CA ILE A 155 1.00 -16.26 -8.52
C ILE A 155 -0.41 -16.53 -8.00
N GLU A 156 -1.27 -17.01 -8.90
CA GLU A 156 -2.53 -17.67 -8.59
C GLU A 156 -2.28 -19.17 -8.39
N CYS A 157 -2.41 -19.68 -7.16
CA CYS A 157 -2.05 -21.06 -6.84
C CYS A 157 -2.86 -22.08 -7.66
N ILE A 158 -4.13 -21.78 -7.93
CA ILE A 158 -5.02 -22.67 -8.67
C ILE A 158 -4.58 -22.85 -10.12
N ASP A 159 -4.03 -21.81 -10.74
CA ASP A 159 -3.59 -21.83 -12.14
C ASP A 159 -2.31 -22.66 -12.29
N GLU A 160 -1.38 -22.56 -11.33
CA GLU A 160 -0.17 -23.39 -11.33
C GLU A 160 -0.47 -24.87 -11.06
N ILE A 161 -1.44 -25.19 -10.18
CA ILE A 161 -1.91 -26.57 -10.01
C ILE A 161 -2.53 -27.08 -11.33
N ALA A 162 -3.41 -26.28 -11.95
CA ALA A 162 -4.09 -26.65 -13.18
C ALA A 162 -3.11 -26.91 -14.33
N LYS A 163 -2.07 -26.07 -14.44
CA LYS A 163 -1.00 -26.21 -15.43
C LYS A 163 -0.21 -27.50 -15.23
N LEU A 164 0.22 -27.80 -14.01
CA LEU A 164 0.97 -29.01 -13.69
C LEU A 164 0.14 -30.29 -13.86
N HIS A 165 -1.18 -30.21 -13.65
CA HIS A 165 -2.12 -31.32 -13.89
C HIS A 165 -2.58 -31.43 -15.36
N GLY A 166 -2.25 -30.45 -16.22
CA GLY A 166 -2.61 -30.47 -17.64
C GLY A 166 -4.05 -30.01 -17.95
N VAL A 167 -4.72 -29.35 -16.99
CA VAL A 167 -6.10 -28.84 -17.11
C VAL A 167 -6.19 -27.31 -17.12
N GLY A 168 -5.06 -26.61 -17.32
CA GLY A 168 -4.98 -25.15 -17.32
C GLY A 168 -6.01 -24.46 -18.22
N ALA A 169 -6.20 -24.96 -19.45
CA ALA A 169 -7.20 -24.41 -20.38
C ALA A 169 -8.63 -24.51 -19.84
N ALA A 170 -8.98 -25.64 -19.19
CA ALA A 170 -10.31 -25.84 -18.63
C ALA A 170 -10.58 -24.97 -17.39
N VAL A 171 -9.54 -24.65 -16.61
CA VAL A 171 -9.65 -23.71 -15.49
C VAL A 171 -9.78 -22.28 -16.00
N SER A 172 -8.98 -21.89 -17.00
CA SER A 172 -9.05 -20.57 -17.63
C SER A 172 -10.43 -20.26 -18.20
N GLU A 173 -11.06 -21.23 -18.88
CA GLU A 173 -12.41 -21.08 -19.42
C GLU A 173 -13.44 -20.73 -18.31
N VAL A 174 -13.35 -21.39 -17.15
CA VAL A 174 -14.24 -21.12 -16.01
C VAL A 174 -13.92 -19.75 -15.38
N THR A 175 -12.65 -19.36 -15.30
CA THR A 175 -12.23 -18.04 -14.83
C THR A 175 -12.83 -16.93 -15.70
N GLU A 176 -12.80 -17.10 -17.03
CA GLU A 176 -13.38 -16.15 -17.98
C GLU A 176 -14.90 -16.01 -17.81
N GLN A 177 -15.63 -17.12 -17.60
CA GLN A 177 -17.06 -17.09 -17.31
C GLN A 177 -17.37 -16.29 -16.04
N ALA A 178 -16.59 -16.50 -14.97
CA ALA A 178 -16.74 -15.76 -13.73
C ALA A 178 -16.43 -14.26 -13.90
N MET A 179 -15.41 -13.90 -14.70
CA MET A 179 -15.09 -12.51 -15.02
C MET A 179 -16.18 -11.82 -15.86
N ARG A 180 -16.97 -12.58 -16.64
CA ARG A 180 -18.17 -12.10 -17.33
C ARG A 180 -19.41 -11.99 -16.42
N GLY A 181 -19.29 -12.40 -15.15
CA GLY A 181 -20.38 -12.40 -14.18
C GLY A 181 -21.38 -13.55 -14.36
N GLU A 182 -21.00 -14.60 -15.11
CA GLU A 182 -21.84 -15.77 -15.36
C GLU A 182 -21.88 -16.74 -14.17
N LEU A 183 -20.86 -16.68 -13.31
CA LEU A 183 -20.72 -17.47 -12.10
C LEU A 183 -20.41 -16.55 -10.92
N ASP A 184 -21.01 -16.81 -9.76
CA ASP A 184 -20.55 -16.18 -8.53
C ASP A 184 -19.17 -16.72 -8.10
N PHE A 185 -18.57 -16.10 -7.08
CA PHE A 185 -17.25 -16.51 -6.60
C PHE A 185 -17.20 -17.97 -6.13
N THR A 186 -18.22 -18.42 -5.40
CA THR A 186 -18.29 -19.77 -4.83
C THR A 186 -18.48 -20.80 -5.93
N GLU A 187 -19.38 -20.54 -6.87
CA GLU A 187 -19.63 -21.34 -8.05
C GLU A 187 -18.36 -21.45 -8.91
N SER A 188 -17.71 -20.32 -9.20
CA SER A 188 -16.45 -20.27 -9.96
C SER A 188 -15.35 -21.08 -9.28
N LEU A 189 -15.15 -20.89 -7.97
CA LEU A 189 -14.14 -21.64 -7.22
C LEU A 189 -14.41 -23.15 -7.28
N ARG A 190 -15.65 -23.58 -7.01
CA ARG A 190 -16.01 -25.01 -7.05
C ARG A 190 -15.85 -25.58 -8.45
N ALA A 191 -16.24 -24.84 -9.49
CA ALA A 191 -16.11 -25.27 -10.87
C ALA A 191 -14.64 -25.40 -11.30
N ARG A 192 -13.77 -24.45 -10.92
CA ARG A 192 -12.32 -24.53 -11.18
C ARG A 192 -11.68 -25.69 -10.43
N VAL A 193 -11.99 -25.85 -9.14
CA VAL A 193 -11.46 -26.95 -8.32
C VAL A 193 -11.93 -28.32 -8.85
N ALA A 194 -13.16 -28.42 -9.36
CA ALA A 194 -13.67 -29.65 -9.97
C ALA A 194 -12.82 -30.11 -11.17
N LYS A 195 -12.21 -29.18 -11.92
CA LYS A 195 -11.29 -29.54 -13.01
C LYS A 195 -9.98 -30.18 -12.53
N LEU A 196 -9.64 -29.98 -11.26
CA LEU A 196 -8.41 -30.52 -10.64
C LEU A 196 -8.58 -31.95 -10.13
N ALA A 197 -9.75 -32.57 -10.29
CA ALA A 197 -9.98 -33.94 -9.85
C ALA A 197 -8.95 -34.91 -10.46
N GLY A 198 -8.42 -35.81 -9.64
CA GLY A 198 -7.38 -36.77 -10.00
C GLY A 198 -5.96 -36.21 -10.02
N ALA A 199 -5.74 -34.93 -9.69
CA ALA A 199 -4.39 -34.41 -9.55
C ALA A 199 -3.70 -35.03 -8.34
N ASP A 200 -2.49 -35.52 -8.54
CA ASP A 200 -1.66 -36.09 -7.47
C ASP A 200 -1.21 -35.01 -6.49
N GLU A 201 -1.20 -35.30 -5.19
CA GLU A 201 -0.79 -34.38 -4.12
C GLU A 201 0.63 -33.81 -4.35
N SER A 202 1.51 -34.55 -5.04
CA SER A 202 2.84 -34.04 -5.41
C SER A 202 2.81 -32.78 -6.27
N VAL A 203 1.70 -32.49 -6.96
CA VAL A 203 1.51 -31.22 -7.66
C VAL A 203 1.46 -30.06 -6.66
N LEU A 204 0.74 -30.22 -5.54
CA LEU A 204 0.68 -29.20 -4.49
C LEU A 204 2.06 -28.97 -3.87
N LEU A 205 2.80 -30.05 -3.60
CA LEU A 205 4.18 -29.98 -3.09
C LEU A 205 5.10 -29.18 -4.02
N LYS A 206 5.05 -29.46 -5.33
CA LYS A 206 5.86 -28.75 -6.33
C LYS A 206 5.55 -27.26 -6.35
N VAL A 207 4.27 -26.88 -6.37
CA VAL A 207 3.88 -25.45 -6.34
C VAL A 207 4.36 -24.80 -5.04
N ARG A 208 4.18 -25.46 -3.90
CA ARG A 208 4.58 -24.96 -2.58
C ARG A 208 6.08 -24.67 -2.50
N ASP A 209 6.90 -25.62 -2.95
CA ASP A 209 8.36 -25.56 -2.81
C ASP A 209 8.98 -24.47 -3.71
N THR A 210 8.27 -24.05 -4.74
CA THR A 210 8.69 -22.97 -5.66
C THR A 210 7.82 -21.72 -5.56
N LEU A 211 7.07 -21.52 -4.46
CA LEU A 211 6.21 -20.34 -4.30
C LEU A 211 7.03 -19.04 -4.42
N PRO A 212 6.74 -18.20 -5.44
CA PRO A 212 7.36 -16.89 -5.55
C PRO A 212 6.74 -15.96 -4.50
N ILE A 213 7.52 -15.63 -3.48
CA ILE A 213 7.10 -14.72 -2.42
C ILE A 213 7.11 -13.30 -2.96
N MET A 214 6.05 -12.54 -2.68
CA MET A 214 5.96 -11.15 -3.12
C MET A 214 7.16 -10.34 -2.60
N PRO A 215 7.85 -9.58 -3.46
CA PRO A 215 9.01 -8.79 -3.05
C PRO A 215 8.72 -7.89 -1.85
N GLY A 216 9.70 -7.79 -0.96
CA GLY A 216 9.62 -6.96 0.23
C GLY A 216 8.77 -7.52 1.38
N LEU A 217 8.12 -8.68 1.24
CA LEU A 217 7.30 -9.28 2.30
C LEU A 217 8.11 -9.50 3.58
N ASP A 218 9.28 -10.11 3.48
CA ASP A 218 10.16 -10.44 4.60
C ASP A 218 10.59 -9.19 5.39
N LEU A 219 11.05 -8.15 4.69
CA LEU A 219 11.44 -6.87 5.28
C LEU A 219 10.23 -6.15 5.91
N MET A 220 9.08 -6.17 5.23
CA MET A 220 7.85 -5.60 5.74
C MET A 220 7.41 -6.29 7.04
N LEU A 221 7.36 -7.63 7.06
CA LEU A 221 6.97 -8.41 8.22
C LEU A 221 7.91 -8.17 9.40
N GLN A 222 9.24 -8.19 9.17
CA GLN A 222 10.21 -7.91 10.21
C GLN A 222 9.97 -6.54 10.86
N ALA A 223 9.80 -5.49 10.03
CA ALA A 223 9.58 -4.14 10.52
C ALA A 223 8.28 -4.02 11.36
N PHE A 224 7.21 -4.71 10.96
CA PHE A 224 5.96 -4.75 11.73
C PHE A 224 6.06 -5.55 13.02
N TYR A 225 6.74 -6.69 13.00
CA TYR A 225 6.96 -7.50 14.21
C TYR A 225 7.76 -6.75 15.27
N GLU A 226 8.74 -5.94 14.87
CA GLU A 226 9.47 -5.05 15.78
C GLU A 226 8.57 -3.99 16.44
N LYS A 227 7.41 -3.68 15.86
CA LYS A 227 6.38 -2.79 16.42
C LYS A 227 5.28 -3.54 17.16
N GLY A 228 5.40 -4.86 17.32
CA GLY A 228 4.41 -5.70 17.99
C GLY A 228 3.13 -5.92 17.19
N TRP A 229 3.16 -5.70 15.87
CA TRP A 229 2.02 -5.96 15.01
C TRP A 229 1.86 -7.45 14.72
N GLN A 230 0.62 -7.90 14.60
CA GLN A 230 0.26 -9.24 14.18
C GLN A 230 -0.09 -9.22 12.69
N VAL A 231 0.26 -10.29 11.97
CA VAL A 231 -0.02 -10.42 10.53
C VAL A 231 -0.76 -11.72 10.27
N ALA A 232 -1.81 -11.66 9.47
CA ALA A 232 -2.64 -12.79 9.10
C ALA A 232 -2.96 -12.79 7.60
N ILE A 233 -3.32 -13.96 7.08
CA ILE A 233 -3.82 -14.13 5.71
C ILE A 233 -5.32 -14.48 5.73
N ALA A 234 -6.08 -13.87 4.84
CA ALA A 234 -7.44 -14.28 4.52
C ALA A 234 -7.58 -14.39 2.99
N SER A 235 -7.64 -15.61 2.46
CA SER A 235 -7.50 -15.85 1.03
C SER A 235 -8.57 -16.79 0.46
N GLY A 236 -8.95 -16.51 -0.78
CA GLY A 236 -9.73 -17.43 -1.62
C GLY A 236 -8.91 -18.62 -2.14
N GLY A 237 -7.59 -18.61 -1.94
CA GLY A 237 -6.69 -19.73 -2.22
C GLY A 237 -6.84 -20.89 -1.24
N PHE A 238 -5.79 -21.69 -1.07
CA PHE A 238 -5.89 -22.98 -0.36
C PHE A 238 -5.06 -23.05 0.93
N THR A 239 -5.60 -23.72 1.95
CA THR A 239 -4.94 -23.89 3.27
C THR A 239 -3.57 -24.54 3.15
N TYR A 240 -3.38 -25.44 2.18
CA TYR A 240 -2.10 -26.09 1.92
C TYR A 240 -0.92 -25.10 1.76
N PHE A 241 -1.16 -23.99 1.06
CA PHE A 241 -0.15 -22.95 0.86
C PHE A 241 -0.18 -21.91 1.98
N ALA A 242 -1.36 -21.53 2.43
CA ALA A 242 -1.51 -20.54 3.49
C ALA A 242 -0.88 -21.01 4.82
N ASP A 243 -1.05 -22.28 5.20
CA ASP A 243 -0.44 -22.87 6.40
C ASP A 243 1.09 -22.94 6.28
N TYR A 244 1.61 -23.25 5.09
CA TYR A 244 3.05 -23.20 4.84
C TYR A 244 3.60 -21.77 5.00
N LEU A 245 2.92 -20.76 4.45
CA LEU A 245 3.30 -19.35 4.63
C LEU A 245 3.21 -18.93 6.09
N LYS A 246 2.18 -19.38 6.81
CA LYS A 246 2.02 -19.16 8.25
C LYS A 246 3.24 -19.63 9.03
N ASP A 247 3.68 -20.86 8.81
CA ASP A 247 4.82 -21.43 9.53
C ASP A 247 6.13 -20.78 9.12
N LYS A 248 6.32 -20.55 7.81
CA LYS A 248 7.53 -19.90 7.26
C LYS A 248 7.74 -18.49 7.79
N PHE A 249 6.67 -17.71 7.88
CA PHE A 249 6.71 -16.28 8.23
C PHE A 249 6.19 -15.97 9.64
N LYS A 250 5.84 -16.99 10.42
CA LYS A 250 5.30 -16.89 11.78
C LYS A 250 4.06 -16.01 11.86
N LEU A 251 3.17 -16.15 10.89
CA LEU A 251 1.92 -15.39 10.84
C LEU A 251 1.03 -15.79 12.01
N PHE A 252 0.30 -14.81 12.55
CA PHE A 252 -0.65 -14.99 13.64
C PHE A 252 -1.72 -16.03 13.28
N ARG A 253 -2.31 -15.88 12.08
CA ARG A 253 -3.38 -16.76 11.62
C ARG A 253 -3.51 -16.77 10.10
N VAL A 254 -4.11 -17.83 9.58
CA VAL A 254 -4.49 -17.92 8.18
C VAL A 254 -5.89 -18.49 8.04
N TYR A 255 -6.62 -18.01 7.04
CA TYR A 255 -7.92 -18.50 6.63
C TYR A 255 -7.91 -18.68 5.12
N ALA A 256 -8.18 -19.90 4.66
CA ALA A 256 -8.20 -20.25 3.26
C ALA A 256 -9.13 -21.44 3.01
N ASN A 257 -9.38 -21.76 1.74
CA ASN A 257 -10.22 -22.88 1.35
C ASN A 257 -9.47 -24.22 1.50
N GLN A 258 -10.15 -25.27 1.97
CA GLN A 258 -9.51 -26.58 2.14
C GLN A 258 -9.81 -27.49 0.94
N LEU A 259 -8.78 -27.86 0.18
CA LEU A 259 -8.90 -28.89 -0.86
C LEU A 259 -9.13 -30.26 -0.22
N GLU A 260 -10.08 -31.03 -0.75
CA GLU A 260 -10.29 -32.41 -0.32
C GLU A 260 -9.30 -33.35 -1.05
N LEU A 261 -8.52 -34.08 -0.25
CA LEU A 261 -7.61 -35.13 -0.70
C LEU A 261 -8.14 -36.50 -0.28
N ARG A 262 -8.04 -37.49 -1.17
CA ARG A 262 -8.28 -38.91 -0.88
C ARG A 262 -7.23 -39.75 -1.59
N ASP A 263 -6.62 -40.68 -0.86
CA ASP A 263 -5.60 -41.60 -1.38
C ASP A 263 -4.47 -40.87 -2.15
N GLY A 264 -4.04 -39.70 -1.64
CA GLY A 264 -2.98 -38.88 -2.25
C GLY A 264 -3.41 -38.10 -3.49
N GLN A 265 -4.71 -37.98 -3.79
CA GLN A 265 -5.21 -37.27 -4.96
C GLN A 265 -6.30 -36.26 -4.62
N LEU A 266 -6.37 -35.16 -5.38
CA LEU A 266 -7.45 -34.19 -5.29
C LEU A 266 -8.75 -34.81 -5.78
N THR A 267 -9.82 -34.68 -5.00
CA THR A 267 -11.15 -35.15 -5.39
C THR A 267 -11.89 -34.18 -6.32
N GLY A 268 -11.35 -32.96 -6.47
CA GLY A 268 -12.02 -31.85 -7.13
C GLY A 268 -13.09 -31.16 -6.27
N ARG A 269 -13.05 -31.33 -4.93
CA ARG A 269 -13.97 -30.66 -4.00
C ARG A 269 -13.23 -29.77 -2.99
N VAL A 270 -13.94 -28.75 -2.53
CA VAL A 270 -13.52 -27.87 -1.43
C VAL A 270 -14.38 -28.18 -0.20
N ASN A 271 -13.72 -28.41 0.92
CA ASN A 271 -14.32 -28.69 2.22
C ASN A 271 -14.64 -27.43 3.00
N GLY A 272 -15.67 -27.52 3.85
CA GLY A 272 -16.02 -26.46 4.79
C GLY A 272 -16.66 -25.23 4.15
N GLN A 273 -16.61 -24.13 4.90
CA GLN A 273 -17.09 -22.82 4.45
C GLN A 273 -16.10 -22.21 3.46
N ILE A 274 -16.63 -21.65 2.37
CA ILE A 274 -15.81 -20.94 1.39
C ILE A 274 -15.37 -19.59 1.95
N VAL A 275 -14.08 -19.28 1.78
CA VAL A 275 -13.50 -17.97 2.08
C VAL A 275 -13.80 -17.02 0.93
N ASP A 276 -15.00 -16.43 0.96
CA ASP A 276 -15.43 -15.40 0.03
C ASP A 276 -15.10 -13.98 0.55
N ALA A 277 -15.53 -12.96 -0.19
CA ALA A 277 -15.23 -11.57 0.10
C ALA A 277 -15.78 -11.09 1.47
N GLU A 278 -16.99 -11.52 1.84
CA GLU A 278 -17.58 -11.18 3.14
C GLU A 278 -16.91 -11.97 4.26
N TYR A 279 -16.53 -13.22 4.01
CA TYR A 279 -15.76 -14.02 4.97
C TYR A 279 -14.43 -13.33 5.32
N LYS A 280 -13.67 -12.84 4.33
CA LYS A 280 -12.43 -12.08 4.57
C LYS A 280 -12.68 -10.85 5.46
N SER A 281 -13.76 -10.12 5.21
CA SER A 281 -14.18 -8.97 6.02
C SER A 281 -14.54 -9.36 7.46
N HIS A 282 -15.24 -10.48 7.66
CA HIS A 282 -15.55 -11.00 8.99
C HIS A 282 -14.30 -11.46 9.73
N VAL A 283 -13.37 -12.12 9.05
CA VAL A 283 -12.08 -12.56 9.60
C VAL A 283 -11.30 -11.38 10.17
N LEU A 284 -11.18 -10.28 9.42
CA LEU A 284 -10.55 -9.05 9.90
C LEU A 284 -11.16 -8.56 11.22
N VAL A 285 -12.49 -8.45 11.27
CA VAL A 285 -13.20 -7.95 12.47
C VAL A 285 -13.03 -8.89 13.65
N ASN A 286 -13.19 -10.19 13.43
CA ASN A 286 -13.11 -11.18 14.49
C ASN A 286 -11.70 -11.26 15.07
N MET A 287 -10.65 -11.21 14.24
CA MET A 287 -9.27 -11.20 14.72
C MET A 287 -8.92 -9.91 15.45
N ALA A 288 -9.40 -8.76 14.98
CA ALA A 288 -9.21 -7.50 15.70
C ALA A 288 -9.82 -7.60 17.12
N HIS A 289 -11.05 -8.12 17.21
CA HIS A 289 -11.71 -8.34 18.50
C HIS A 289 -10.98 -9.38 19.38
N GLU A 290 -10.50 -10.49 18.81
CA GLU A 290 -9.70 -11.51 19.51
C GLU A 290 -8.42 -10.91 20.12
N LEU A 291 -7.79 -9.96 19.43
CA LEU A 291 -6.60 -9.25 19.86
C LEU A 291 -6.90 -8.04 20.77
N GLY A 292 -8.16 -7.72 21.02
CA GLY A 292 -8.56 -6.53 21.77
C GLY A 292 -8.20 -5.21 21.07
N LEU A 293 -8.16 -5.21 19.74
CA LEU A 293 -7.81 -4.05 18.90
C LEU A 293 -9.07 -3.36 18.36
N GLU A 294 -9.03 -2.04 18.34
CA GLU A 294 -9.99 -1.23 17.58
C GLU A 294 -9.79 -1.44 16.07
N LEU A 295 -10.88 -1.43 15.29
CA LEU A 295 -10.80 -1.55 13.84
C LEU A 295 -9.95 -0.45 13.19
N SER A 296 -9.88 0.73 13.80
CA SER A 296 -9.01 1.84 13.34
C SER A 296 -7.52 1.50 13.40
N GLN A 297 -7.13 0.46 14.14
CA GLN A 297 -5.76 -0.04 14.29
C GLN A 297 -5.54 -1.34 13.49
N THR A 298 -6.22 -1.45 12.35
CA THR A 298 -6.10 -2.58 11.44
C THR A 298 -5.74 -2.12 10.03
N ILE A 299 -5.05 -2.98 9.29
CA ILE A 299 -4.70 -2.81 7.88
C ILE A 299 -5.25 -4.01 7.12
N ALA A 300 -5.86 -3.74 5.96
CA ALA A 300 -6.22 -4.77 4.98
C ALA A 300 -5.55 -4.46 3.64
N ILE A 301 -4.95 -5.46 3.02
CA ILE A 301 -4.25 -5.32 1.73
C ILE A 301 -4.64 -6.46 0.78
N GLY A 302 -4.91 -6.11 -0.48
CA GLY A 302 -5.26 -7.05 -1.55
C GLY A 302 -5.29 -6.39 -2.93
N ASP A 303 -5.38 -7.19 -3.99
CA ASP A 303 -5.35 -6.74 -5.38
C ASP A 303 -6.74 -6.79 -6.06
N GLY A 304 -7.65 -7.61 -5.51
CA GLY A 304 -8.84 -8.07 -6.18
C GLY A 304 -10.15 -7.46 -5.67
N ALA A 305 -11.21 -7.62 -6.46
CA ALA A 305 -12.56 -7.16 -6.08
C ALA A 305 -13.13 -7.93 -4.89
N ASN A 306 -12.69 -9.18 -4.71
CA ASN A 306 -12.95 -10.03 -3.55
C ASN A 306 -12.36 -9.48 -2.24
N ASP A 307 -11.39 -8.56 -2.28
CA ASP A 307 -10.82 -7.96 -1.08
C ASP A 307 -11.50 -6.66 -0.67
N LEU A 308 -12.28 -6.05 -1.56
CA LEU A 308 -12.89 -4.75 -1.34
C LEU A 308 -13.71 -4.66 -0.04
N PRO A 309 -14.52 -5.67 0.36
CA PRO A 309 -15.22 -5.62 1.65
C PRO A 309 -14.26 -5.53 2.84
N MET A 310 -13.17 -6.30 2.82
CA MET A 310 -12.14 -6.29 3.87
C MET A 310 -11.35 -4.97 3.86
N ILE A 311 -10.92 -4.51 2.68
CA ILE A 311 -10.21 -3.24 2.46
C ILE A 311 -11.04 -2.06 2.97
N LYS A 312 -12.34 -2.02 2.67
CA LYS A 312 -13.23 -0.92 3.09
C LYS A 312 -13.49 -0.91 4.60
N LYS A 313 -13.34 -2.05 5.28
CA LYS A 313 -13.66 -2.20 6.70
C LYS A 313 -12.47 -1.98 7.63
N ALA A 314 -11.25 -2.13 7.13
CA ALA A 314 -10.04 -1.86 7.88
C ALA A 314 -9.87 -0.37 8.20
N GLY A 315 -9.10 -0.08 9.25
CA GLY A 315 -8.66 1.27 9.57
C GLY A 315 -7.82 1.88 8.45
N LEU A 316 -7.05 1.04 7.75
CA LEU A 316 -6.36 1.38 6.52
C LEU A 316 -6.55 0.27 5.47
N GLY A 317 -7.32 0.55 4.44
CA GLY A 317 -7.45 -0.33 3.28
C GLY A 317 -6.47 0.05 2.17
N VAL A 318 -5.69 -0.91 1.69
CA VAL A 318 -4.65 -0.74 0.68
C VAL A 318 -4.90 -1.63 -0.52
N ALA A 319 -5.02 -1.02 -1.69
CA ALA A 319 -4.99 -1.74 -2.97
C ALA A 319 -3.54 -1.96 -3.41
N PHE A 320 -3.12 -3.20 -3.54
CA PHE A 320 -1.74 -3.56 -3.92
C PHE A 320 -1.72 -4.13 -5.32
N HIS A 321 -0.98 -3.48 -6.23
CA HIS A 321 -0.87 -3.84 -7.66
C HIS A 321 -2.24 -4.15 -8.31
N ALA A 322 -3.27 -3.49 -7.79
CA ALA A 322 -4.64 -3.93 -7.92
C ALA A 322 -5.23 -3.59 -9.30
N LYS A 323 -6.31 -4.27 -9.67
CA LYS A 323 -7.04 -3.96 -10.91
C LYS A 323 -7.63 -2.54 -10.86
N PRO A 324 -7.79 -1.83 -12.00
CA PRO A 324 -8.29 -0.45 -12.01
C PRO A 324 -9.63 -0.25 -11.26
N SER A 325 -10.53 -1.23 -11.31
CA SER A 325 -11.82 -1.20 -10.61
C SER A 325 -11.68 -1.23 -9.07
N VAL A 326 -10.64 -1.89 -8.57
CA VAL A 326 -10.30 -1.99 -7.14
C VAL A 326 -9.59 -0.71 -6.69
N GLN A 327 -8.64 -0.24 -7.51
CA GLN A 327 -7.97 1.04 -7.29
C GLN A 327 -8.95 2.21 -7.21
N ALA A 328 -9.99 2.24 -8.06
CA ALA A 328 -10.98 3.33 -8.04
C ALA A 328 -11.79 3.39 -6.73
N GLN A 329 -11.85 2.27 -6.00
CA GLN A 329 -12.61 2.13 -4.75
C GLN A 329 -11.72 2.16 -3.50
N SER A 330 -10.42 2.33 -3.66
CA SER A 330 -9.43 2.27 -2.57
C SER A 330 -8.77 3.63 -2.37
N LYS A 331 -8.69 4.05 -1.10
CA LYS A 331 -8.09 5.34 -0.72
C LYS A 331 -6.56 5.31 -0.81
N ILE A 332 -5.96 4.18 -0.48
CA ILE A 332 -4.52 3.96 -0.55
C ILE A 332 -4.21 2.92 -1.60
N LYS A 333 -3.15 3.17 -2.36
CA LYS A 333 -2.73 2.36 -3.50
C LYS A 333 -1.22 2.23 -3.46
N ILE A 334 -0.73 1.03 -3.73
CA ILE A 334 0.66 0.74 -4.05
C ILE A 334 0.61 0.17 -5.46
N ASN A 335 1.10 0.92 -6.44
CA ASN A 335 1.01 0.55 -7.84
C ASN A 335 2.34 0.08 -8.43
N TYR A 336 3.47 0.56 -7.88
CA TYR A 336 4.78 0.38 -8.49
C TYR A 336 5.77 -0.27 -7.55
N ASN A 337 5.81 0.17 -6.30
CA ASN A 337 6.72 -0.38 -5.30
C ASN A 337 6.20 -1.70 -4.73
N ASP A 338 7.03 -2.36 -3.94
CA ASP A 338 6.72 -3.66 -3.33
C ASP A 338 6.10 -3.54 -1.93
N LEU A 339 5.98 -4.66 -1.21
CA LEU A 339 5.31 -4.70 0.09
C LEU A 339 5.98 -3.88 1.20
N ARG A 340 7.26 -3.49 1.07
CA ARG A 340 7.91 -2.56 2.02
C ARG A 340 7.16 -1.25 2.15
N SER A 341 6.48 -0.86 1.07
CA SER A 341 5.62 0.33 1.01
C SER A 341 4.56 0.35 2.10
N LEU A 342 4.03 -0.81 2.51
CA LEU A 342 2.99 -0.87 3.54
C LEU A 342 3.48 -0.31 4.88
N PHE A 343 4.71 -0.67 5.27
CA PHE A 343 5.34 -0.14 6.47
C PHE A 343 5.71 1.34 6.29
N VAL A 344 6.26 1.71 5.13
CA VAL A 344 6.64 3.09 4.80
C VAL A 344 5.45 4.04 4.85
N ILE A 345 4.29 3.66 4.31
CA ILE A 345 3.05 4.44 4.38
C ILE A 345 2.72 4.76 5.83
N LEU A 346 2.74 3.77 6.73
CA LEU A 346 2.48 4.04 8.14
C LEU A 346 3.55 4.92 8.79
N ALA A 347 4.83 4.70 8.48
CA ALA A 347 5.93 5.50 9.02
C ALA A 347 5.83 6.99 8.63
N ILE A 348 5.32 7.29 7.42
CA ILE A 348 5.09 8.66 6.94
C ILE A 348 4.11 9.43 7.84
N SER A 349 3.10 8.75 8.40
CA SER A 349 2.06 9.42 9.19
C SER A 349 2.57 10.01 10.51
N GLY A 350 3.69 9.48 11.05
CA GLY A 350 4.32 9.98 12.27
C GLY A 350 3.44 9.96 13.54
N ASN A 351 2.27 9.30 13.48
CA ASN A 351 1.30 9.20 14.57
C ASN A 351 1.70 8.18 15.63
#